data_AF-D3D9L2-F1
#
_entry.id   AF-D3D9L2-F1
#
_cell.length_a   1.000
_cell.length_b   1.000
_cell.length_c   1.000
_cell.angle_alpha   90.00
_cell.angle_beta   90.00
_cell.angle_gamma   90.00
#
_symmetry.space_group_name_H-M   'P 1'
#
loop_
_entity.id
_entity.type
_entity.pdbx_description
1 polymer ?
#
loop_
_entity_poly.entity_id
_entity_poly.type
_entity_poly.pdbx_seq_one_letter_code
_entity_poly.pdbx_strand_id
1 'polypeptide(L)'
;MNIREFYDADPRRQTSEEVAFGYGWTTEDDKHSTYRLSWVADTGEAYIVREPHPGGILARYLDQLRVDQVDVGELLVEVLATTDRYALEAALAGWPAVMPEKNSLHWARRQLAALSSANSSPSTTRPPSA
;
A
#
# COMPACT_ATOMS: atom_id res chain seq x y z
N MET A 1 6.46 1.16 -10.55
CA MET A 1 7.19 -0.06 -10.97
C MET A 1 6.20 -1.21 -11.03
N ASN A 2 6.45 -2.28 -11.78
CA ASN A 2 5.65 -3.49 -11.64
C ASN A 2 6.12 -4.34 -10.45
N ILE A 3 5.33 -5.33 -10.04
CA ILE A 3 5.62 -6.13 -8.85
C ILE A 3 6.87 -7.00 -8.99
N ARG A 4 7.21 -7.47 -10.20
CA ARG A 4 8.45 -8.22 -10.43
C ARG A 4 9.66 -7.33 -10.21
N GLU A 5 9.68 -6.14 -10.83
CA GLU A 5 10.75 -5.15 -10.64
C GLU A 5 10.93 -4.79 -9.15
N PHE A 6 9.83 -4.69 -8.41
CA PHE A 6 9.88 -4.45 -6.97
C PHE A 6 10.61 -5.57 -6.21
N TYR A 7 10.24 -6.83 -6.40
CA TYR A 7 10.93 -7.93 -5.71
C TYR A 7 12.36 -8.20 -6.23
N ASP A 8 12.64 -7.92 -7.50
CA ASP A 8 13.97 -8.09 -8.08
C ASP A 8 14.96 -7.01 -7.61
N ALA A 9 14.47 -5.82 -7.27
CA ALA A 9 15.31 -4.71 -6.83
C ALA A 9 15.90 -4.89 -5.41
N ASP A 10 15.28 -5.70 -4.54
CA ASP A 10 15.81 -6.03 -3.21
C ASP A 10 15.46 -7.47 -2.82
N PRO A 11 16.43 -8.41 -2.86
CA PRO A 11 16.21 -9.82 -2.53
C PRO A 11 15.65 -10.06 -1.13
N ARG A 12 15.85 -9.14 -0.18
CA ARG A 12 15.30 -9.26 1.19
C ARG A 12 13.77 -9.33 1.18
N ARG A 13 13.13 -8.65 0.22
CA ARG A 13 11.67 -8.64 0.09
C ARG A 13 11.08 -10.02 -0.19
N GLN A 14 11.83 -10.90 -0.87
CA GLN A 14 11.35 -12.24 -1.26
C GLN A 14 11.34 -13.23 -0.09
N THR A 15 12.24 -13.05 0.88
CA THR A 15 12.39 -13.96 2.04
C THR A 15 11.80 -13.39 3.32
N SER A 16 11.44 -12.11 3.32
CA SER A 16 10.88 -11.41 4.47
C SER A 16 9.46 -11.84 4.77
N GLU A 17 9.09 -11.76 6.05
CA GLU A 17 7.68 -11.72 6.43
C GLU A 17 7.02 -10.50 5.77
N GLU A 18 5.84 -10.74 5.19
CA GLU A 18 4.99 -9.71 4.60
C GLU A 18 3.65 -9.70 5.34
N VAL A 19 3.26 -8.54 5.82
CA VAL A 19 2.01 -8.39 6.58
C VAL A 19 1.05 -7.48 5.84
N ALA A 20 -0.16 -7.99 5.59
CA ALA A 20 -1.20 -7.25 4.89
C ALA A 20 -1.97 -6.31 5.83
N PHE A 21 -2.31 -5.13 5.31
CA PHE A 21 -3.18 -4.12 5.92
C PHE A 21 -4.39 -3.87 5.04
N GLY A 22 -5.02 -4.95 4.59
CA GLY A 22 -6.25 -4.90 3.82
C GLY A 22 -6.06 -5.07 2.32
N TYR A 23 -7.12 -5.63 1.73
CA TYR A 23 -7.28 -5.93 0.32
C TYR A 23 -8.60 -5.27 -0.09
N GLY A 24 -8.63 -4.55 -1.21
CA GLY A 24 -9.86 -3.87 -1.65
C GLY A 24 -9.88 -2.37 -1.39
N TRP A 25 -8.74 -1.73 -1.12
CA TRP A 25 -8.65 -0.28 -1.05
C TRP A 25 -9.06 0.34 -2.40
N THR A 26 -9.79 1.46 -2.38
CA THR A 26 -10.30 2.10 -3.60
C THR A 26 -9.86 3.55 -3.73
N THR A 27 -9.79 4.04 -4.96
CA THR A 27 -9.57 5.46 -5.27
C THR A 27 -10.60 5.92 -6.31
N GLU A 28 -10.98 7.20 -6.29
CA GLU A 28 -11.96 7.73 -7.25
C GLU A 28 -11.40 7.83 -8.68
N ASP A 29 -10.08 7.99 -8.80
CA ASP A 29 -9.36 8.13 -10.07
C ASP A 29 -9.21 6.80 -10.82
N ASP A 30 -9.44 5.66 -10.15
CA ASP A 30 -9.28 4.32 -10.71
C ASP A 30 -10.40 3.39 -10.25
N LYS A 31 -11.55 3.52 -10.91
CA LYS A 31 -12.76 2.75 -10.63
C LYS A 31 -12.68 1.29 -11.08
N HIS A 32 -11.63 0.93 -11.80
CA HIS A 32 -11.42 -0.39 -12.38
C HIS A 32 -10.32 -1.15 -11.67
N SER A 33 -9.90 -0.71 -10.48
CA SER A 33 -8.88 -1.40 -9.71
C SER A 33 -9.22 -1.37 -8.24
N THR A 34 -8.77 -2.41 -7.55
CA THR A 34 -8.59 -2.33 -6.11
C THR A 34 -7.11 -2.31 -5.81
N TYR A 35 -6.78 -1.94 -4.58
CA TYR A 35 -5.41 -1.92 -4.12
C TYR A 35 -5.28 -2.81 -2.89
N ARG A 36 -4.13 -3.44 -2.78
CA ARG A 36 -3.69 -4.18 -1.61
C ARG A 36 -2.59 -3.39 -0.92
N LEU A 37 -2.68 -3.22 0.40
CA LEU A 37 -1.64 -2.56 1.20
C LEU A 37 -0.89 -3.63 2.01
N SER A 38 0.44 -3.61 1.97
CA SER A 38 1.28 -4.60 2.64
C SER A 38 2.58 -3.97 3.13
N TRP A 39 3.21 -4.62 4.12
CA TRP A 39 4.46 -4.19 4.74
C TRP A 39 5.47 -5.32 4.79
N VAL A 40 6.70 -5.04 4.38
CA VAL A 40 7.81 -5.99 4.37
C VAL A 40 8.67 -5.77 5.61
N ALA A 41 8.83 -6.79 6.45
CA ALA A 41 9.52 -6.68 7.73
C ALA A 41 11.01 -6.30 7.61
N ASP A 42 11.75 -6.94 6.70
CA ASP A 42 13.20 -6.76 6.60
C ASP A 42 13.61 -5.42 5.98
N THR A 43 12.72 -4.80 5.20
CA THR A 43 12.98 -3.48 4.58
C THR A 43 12.21 -2.35 5.25
N GLY A 44 11.19 -2.65 6.05
CA GLY A 44 10.30 -1.67 6.66
C GLY A 44 9.36 -0.99 5.65
N GLU A 45 9.28 -1.48 4.41
CA GLU A 45 8.54 -0.79 3.35
C GLU A 45 7.05 -1.12 3.41
N ALA A 46 6.23 -0.08 3.60
CA ALA A 46 4.80 -0.13 3.38
C ALA A 46 4.51 0.24 1.93
N TYR A 47 3.89 -0.66 1.17
CA TYR A 47 3.63 -0.49 -0.25
C TYR A 47 2.23 -0.93 -0.63
N ILE A 48 1.73 -0.39 -1.74
CA ILE A 48 0.48 -0.82 -2.35
C ILE A 48 0.73 -1.52 -3.67
N VAL A 49 -0.10 -2.52 -3.96
CA VAL A 49 -0.22 -3.16 -5.27
C VAL A 49 -1.55 -2.76 -5.88
N ARG A 50 -1.53 -2.20 -7.08
CA ARG A 50 -2.71 -1.99 -7.92
C ARG A 50 -3.10 -3.31 -8.58
N GLU A 51 -4.31 -3.76 -8.30
CA GLU A 51 -4.91 -4.98 -8.85
C GLU A 51 -6.07 -4.59 -9.77
N PRO A 52 -5.82 -4.46 -11.09
CA PRO A 52 -6.88 -4.15 -12.03
C PRO A 52 -7.94 -5.26 -12.05
N HIS A 53 -9.19 -4.83 -12.04
CA HIS A 53 -10.37 -5.67 -12.23
C HIS A 53 -11.06 -5.19 -13.52
N PRO A 54 -11.42 -6.10 -14.43
CA PRO A 54 -12.25 -5.72 -15.57
C PRO A 54 -13.63 -5.24 -15.05
N GLY A 55 -13.79 -3.93 -14.86
CA GLY A 55 -14.96 -3.39 -14.17
C GLY A 55 -16.27 -3.51 -14.97
N GLY A 56 -17.41 -3.48 -14.26
CA GLY A 56 -18.76 -3.39 -14.83
C GLY A 56 -19.61 -4.66 -14.67
N ILE A 57 -20.82 -4.65 -15.26
CA ILE A 57 -21.76 -5.79 -15.27
C ILE A 57 -21.10 -7.07 -15.84
N LEU A 58 -20.06 -6.91 -16.65
CA LEU A 58 -19.27 -8.00 -17.23
C LEU A 58 -18.32 -8.67 -16.24
N ALA A 59 -17.92 -8.06 -15.12
CA ALA A 59 -17.06 -8.70 -14.11
C ALA A 59 -17.68 -10.01 -13.59
N ARG A 60 -19.00 -10.02 -13.36
CA ARG A 60 -19.77 -11.21 -12.95
C ARG A 60 -19.88 -12.28 -14.05
N TYR A 61 -19.79 -11.87 -15.31
CA TYR A 61 -19.78 -12.77 -16.47
C TYR A 61 -18.38 -13.35 -16.72
N LEU A 62 -17.33 -12.59 -16.47
CA LEU A 62 -15.93 -12.99 -16.63
C LEU A 62 -15.48 -13.97 -15.53
N ASP A 63 -16.02 -13.83 -14.31
CA ASP A 63 -15.86 -14.80 -13.21
C ASP A 63 -16.33 -16.22 -13.60
N GLN A 64 -17.41 -16.31 -14.39
CA GLN A 64 -17.91 -17.60 -14.92
C GLN A 64 -17.07 -18.16 -16.07
N LEU A 65 -16.31 -17.30 -16.76
CA LEU A 65 -15.54 -17.66 -17.95
C LEU A 65 -14.05 -17.93 -17.64
N ARG A 66 -13.61 -17.85 -16.37
CA ARG A 66 -12.21 -18.00 -15.95
C ARG A 66 -11.27 -17.09 -16.74
N VAL A 67 -11.73 -15.87 -17.07
CA VAL A 67 -10.98 -14.95 -17.91
C VAL A 67 -9.90 -14.27 -17.08
N ASP A 68 -8.72 -14.83 -17.26
CA ASP A 68 -7.36 -14.30 -17.15
C ASP A 68 -6.88 -13.80 -15.78
N GLN A 69 -5.86 -14.51 -15.30
CA GLN A 69 -4.96 -14.03 -14.27
C GLN A 69 -4.37 -12.72 -14.76
N VAL A 70 -4.52 -11.65 -13.97
CA VAL A 70 -3.91 -10.35 -14.23
C VAL A 70 -2.43 -10.57 -14.56
N ASP A 71 -1.99 -10.08 -15.72
CA ASP A 71 -0.58 -10.16 -16.10
C ASP A 71 0.25 -9.49 -14.99
N VAL A 72 1.32 -10.14 -14.55
CA VAL A 72 2.21 -9.63 -13.49
C VAL A 72 2.74 -8.23 -13.84
N GLY A 73 2.87 -7.90 -15.13
CA GLY A 73 3.23 -6.56 -15.61
C GLY A 73 2.17 -5.48 -15.35
N GLU A 74 0.91 -5.86 -15.15
CA GLU A 74 -0.19 -4.94 -14.82
C GLU A 74 -0.33 -4.70 -13.30
N LEU A 75 0.34 -5.51 -12.48
CA LEU A 75 0.43 -5.32 -11.03
C LEU A 75 1.45 -4.23 -10.72
N LEU A 76 0.97 -2.99 -10.57
CA LEU A 76 1.82 -1.84 -10.29
C LEU A 76 2.02 -1.66 -8.78
N VAL A 77 3.27 -1.47 -8.39
CA VAL A 77 3.70 -1.21 -7.01
C VAL A 77 4.05 0.26 -6.80
N GLU A 78 3.59 0.80 -5.67
CA GLU A 78 3.95 2.11 -5.12
C GLU A 78 4.36 1.93 -3.65
N VAL A 79 5.58 2.33 -3.29
CA VAL A 79 6.04 2.36 -1.89
C VAL A 79 5.58 3.68 -1.26
N LEU A 80 4.84 3.60 -0.16
CA LEU A 80 4.21 4.75 0.50
C LEU A 80 5.03 5.30 1.67
N ALA A 81 5.74 4.43 2.38
CA ALA A 81 6.59 4.80 3.52
C ALA A 81 7.61 3.70 3.85
N THR A 82 8.68 4.07 4.54
CA THR A 82 9.61 3.13 5.18
C THR A 82 9.61 3.38 6.68
N THR A 83 9.17 2.40 7.46
CA THR A 83 8.93 2.56 8.91
C THR A 83 8.85 1.20 9.60
N ASP A 84 8.93 1.19 10.93
CA ASP A 84 8.75 -0.03 11.72
C ASP A 84 7.27 -0.42 11.87
N ARG A 85 7.05 -1.68 12.28
CA ARG A 85 5.72 -2.27 12.42
C ARG A 85 4.79 -1.48 13.33
N TYR A 86 5.29 -1.02 14.48
CA TYR A 86 4.48 -0.39 15.51
C TYR A 86 4.01 1.00 15.05
N ALA A 87 4.93 1.77 14.45
CA ALA A 87 4.61 3.06 13.86
C ALA A 87 3.58 2.94 12.73
N LEU A 88 3.70 1.90 11.89
CA LEU A 88 2.74 1.63 10.82
C LEU A 88 1.34 1.26 11.36
N GLU A 89 1.26 0.35 12.33
CA GLU A 89 0.00 -0.05 12.96
C GLU A 89 -0.70 1.12 13.64
N ALA A 90 0.06 1.98 14.33
CA ALA A 90 -0.47 3.18 14.95
C ALA A 90 -1.02 4.18 13.91
N ALA A 91 -0.29 4.40 12.81
CA ALA A 91 -0.72 5.29 11.73
C ALA A 91 -1.99 4.77 11.01
N LEU A 92 -2.12 3.44 10.87
CA LEU A 92 -3.26 2.79 10.23
C LEU A 92 -4.33 2.34 11.23
N ALA A 93 -4.30 2.81 12.48
CA ALA A 93 -5.29 2.43 13.48
C ALA A 93 -6.73 2.73 12.97
N GLY A 94 -7.59 1.70 13.01
CA GLY A 94 -8.97 1.80 12.52
C GLY A 94 -9.15 1.55 11.01
N TRP A 95 -8.09 1.18 10.28
CA TRP A 95 -8.17 0.90 8.84
C TRP A 95 -9.29 -0.07 8.40
N PRO A 96 -9.68 -1.13 9.17
CA PRO A 96 -10.72 -2.04 8.71
C PRO A 96 -12.10 -1.38 8.54
N ALA A 97 -12.36 -0.29 9.27
CA ALA A 97 -13.61 0.47 9.15
C ALA A 97 -13.59 1.44 7.96
N VAL A 98 -12.41 1.95 7.59
CA VAL A 98 -12.24 2.91 6.49
C VAL A 98 -12.15 2.22 5.13
N MET A 99 -11.52 1.04 5.06
CA MET A 99 -11.26 0.33 3.81
C MET A 99 -12.51 0.13 2.92
N PRO A 100 -13.70 -0.24 3.46
CA PRO A 100 -14.91 -0.43 2.64
C PRO A 100 -15.50 0.86 2.08
N GLU A 101 -15.05 2.03 2.54
CA GLU A 101 -15.54 3.32 2.06
C GLU A 101 -15.01 3.62 0.64
N LYS A 102 -15.69 4.55 -0.05
CA LYS A 102 -15.22 5.06 -1.33
C LYS A 102 -13.99 5.92 -1.12
N ASN A 103 -13.04 5.84 -2.05
CA ASN A 103 -11.80 6.60 -1.99
C ASN A 103 -10.95 6.31 -0.73
N SER A 104 -11.09 5.11 -0.17
CA SER A 104 -10.44 4.72 1.08
C SER A 104 -8.91 4.75 1.00
N LEU A 105 -8.32 4.53 -0.18
CA LEU A 105 -6.88 4.57 -0.39
C LEU A 105 -6.29 5.96 -0.12
N HIS A 106 -7.05 7.03 -0.40
CA HIS A 106 -6.61 8.40 -0.13
C HIS A 106 -6.36 8.62 1.37
N TRP A 107 -7.19 8.02 2.24
CA TRP A 107 -6.96 8.06 3.69
C TRP A 107 -5.64 7.38 4.07
N ALA A 108 -5.36 6.20 3.55
CA ALA A 108 -4.14 5.45 3.86
C ALA A 108 -2.89 6.21 3.42
N ARG A 109 -2.86 6.74 2.18
CA ARG A 109 -1.76 7.56 1.68
C ARG A 109 -1.49 8.77 2.58
N ARG A 110 -2.55 9.45 3.03
CA ARG A 110 -2.42 10.61 3.93
C ARG A 110 -1.78 10.24 5.27
N GLN A 111 -2.17 9.12 5.88
CA GLN A 111 -1.58 8.67 7.16
C GLN A 111 -0.09 8.36 6.99
N LEU A 112 0.29 7.67 5.93
CA LEU A 112 1.67 7.25 5.69
C LEU A 112 2.58 8.39 5.24
N ALA A 113 2.05 9.38 4.53
CA ALA A 113 2.76 10.62 4.23
C ALA A 113 3.05 11.44 5.49
N ALA A 114 2.09 11.52 6.43
CA ALA A 114 2.27 12.19 7.71
C ALA A 114 3.35 11.49 8.56
N LEU A 115 3.34 10.14 8.56
CA LEU A 115 4.34 9.33 9.25
C LEU A 115 5.76 9.58 8.72
N SER A 116 5.92 9.59 7.40
CA SER A 116 7.22 9.83 6.75
C SER A 116 7.76 11.24 7.02
N SER A 117 6.86 12.23 7.12
CA SER A 117 7.22 13.62 7.47
C SER A 117 7.66 13.76 8.93
N ALA A 118 7.02 13.03 9.85
CA ALA A 118 7.41 13.01 11.26
C ALA A 118 8.81 12.40 11.46
N ASN A 119 9.14 11.32 10.73
CA ASN A 119 10.46 10.70 10.77
C ASN A 119 11.57 11.56 10.14
N SER A 120 11.22 12.50 9.28
CA SER A 120 12.17 13.39 8.58
C SER A 120 12.46 14.69 9.34
N SER A 121 11.77 14.97 10.44
CA SER A 121 11.93 16.23 11.19
C SER A 121 13.17 16.17 12.08
N PRO A 122 14.23 16.98 11.83
CA PRO A 122 15.40 17.00 12.71
C PRO A 122 15.04 17.63 14.06
N SER A 123 15.49 16.98 15.13
CA SER A 123 15.40 17.47 16.51
C SER A 123 16.00 18.88 16.58
N THR A 124 15.16 19.90 16.78
CA THR A 124 15.65 21.26 17.01
C THR A 124 16.33 21.29 18.38
N THR A 125 17.66 21.18 18.37
CA THR A 125 18.52 21.41 19.52
C THR A 125 18.33 22.85 20.01
N ARG A 126 17.72 22.99 21.19
CA ARG A 126 17.60 24.25 21.93
C ARG A 126 19.00 24.75 22.31
N PRO A 127 19.42 25.99 21.97
CA PRO A 127 20.70 26.52 22.46
C PRO A 127 20.62 26.82 23.97
N PRO A 128 21.74 26.73 24.72
CA PRO A 128 21.75 27.12 26.12
C PRO A 128 21.61 28.63 26.26
N SER A 129 20.72 29.05 27.16
CA SER A 129 20.55 30.45 27.57
C SER A 129 21.82 30.96 28.25
N ALA A 130 22.27 32.14 27.84
CA ALA A 130 23.30 32.93 28.50
C ALA A 130 22.76 33.66 29.72
#